data_AF-A0A7S2D6P1-F1
#
_entry.id   AF-A0A7S2D6P1-F1
#
_cell.length_a   1.000
_cell.length_b   1.000
_cell.length_c   1.000
_cell.angle_alpha   90.00
_cell.angle_beta   90.00
_cell.angle_gamma   90.00
#
_symmetry.space_group_name_H-M   'P 1'
#
loop_
_entity.id
_entity.type
_entity.pdbx_description
1 polymer ?
#
loop_
_entity_poly.entity_id
_entity_poly.type
_entity_poly.pdbx_seq_one_letter_code
_entity_poly.pdbx_strand_id
1 'polypeptide(L)'
;SADGSISLGQQVVWNGKQGTVRWIGSVKFGEGEWVGLELEEASGMHDGSVLGTPYFRCAPKHGVFALTDYFRCFATLGDAAAAAPAASAPAPAPSAPGGAAGECLHFICAPAASVAMDRLISKGPRQDADKGSPVAASLPIYKQGPASFGAWSCTPGGFPVASRKTTEIFYILEGEGVLTDADGTAHCWRAGDFVVLPKGWSGRWDILK
;
A
#
# COMPACT_ATOMS: atom_id res chain seq x y z
N SER A 1 -30.81 -2.00 3.41
CA SER A 1 -29.76 -2.73 4.14
C SER A 1 -28.68 -3.13 3.15
N ALA A 2 -27.51 -2.50 3.20
CA ALA A 2 -26.45 -2.60 2.19
C ALA A 2 -25.06 -2.43 2.84
N ASP A 3 -24.75 -3.28 3.83
CA ASP A 3 -23.62 -3.10 4.75
C ASP A 3 -22.33 -3.80 4.29
N GLY A 4 -22.08 -3.93 2.98
CA GLY A 4 -20.77 -4.38 2.46
C GLY A 4 -20.25 -5.73 2.99
N SER A 5 -21.11 -6.56 3.58
CA SER A 5 -20.72 -7.84 4.19
C SER A 5 -20.49 -8.90 3.11
N ILE A 6 -19.39 -9.64 3.24
CA ILE A 6 -19.00 -10.71 2.32
C ILE A 6 -19.76 -11.98 2.67
N SER A 7 -20.31 -12.65 1.67
CA SER A 7 -21.09 -13.89 1.83
C SER A 7 -20.49 -15.04 1.03
N LEU A 8 -20.63 -16.26 1.54
CA LEU A 8 -20.29 -17.47 0.78
C LEU A 8 -21.08 -17.51 -0.54
N GLY A 9 -20.40 -17.85 -1.63
CA GLY A 9 -20.96 -17.89 -2.98
C GLY A 9 -21.00 -16.54 -3.71
N GLN A 10 -20.61 -15.44 -3.07
CA GLN A 10 -20.56 -14.13 -3.70
C GLN A 10 -19.50 -14.06 -4.80
N GLN A 11 -19.85 -13.44 -5.93
CA GLN A 11 -18.92 -13.12 -7.01
C GLN A 11 -18.14 -11.86 -6.68
N VAL A 12 -16.82 -11.91 -6.89
CA VAL A 12 -15.88 -10.88 -6.45
C VAL A 12 -14.76 -10.70 -7.48
N VAL A 13 -14.17 -9.51 -7.50
CA VAL A 13 -12.96 -9.24 -8.29
C VAL A 13 -11.79 -9.04 -7.33
N TRP A 14 -10.80 -9.93 -7.39
CA TRP A 14 -9.59 -9.89 -6.56
C TRP A 14 -8.35 -9.71 -7.44
N ASN A 15 -7.62 -8.60 -7.24
CA ASN A 15 -6.46 -8.23 -8.07
C ASN A 15 -6.75 -8.25 -9.58
N GLY A 16 -7.93 -7.76 -9.98
CA GLY A 16 -8.36 -7.71 -11.38
C GLY A 16 -8.87 -9.04 -11.95
N LYS A 17 -9.01 -10.08 -11.12
CA LYS A 17 -9.45 -11.42 -11.53
C LYS A 17 -10.78 -11.78 -10.89
N GLN A 18 -11.66 -12.39 -11.67
CA GLN A 18 -12.96 -12.85 -11.19
C GLN A 18 -12.80 -14.10 -10.34
N GLY A 19 -13.60 -14.20 -9.29
CA GLY A 19 -13.66 -15.37 -8.43
C GLY A 19 -14.91 -15.41 -7.58
N THR A 20 -15.08 -16.51 -6.87
CA THR A 20 -16.22 -16.79 -6.01
C THR A 20 -15.76 -17.06 -4.58
N VAL A 21 -16.44 -16.49 -3.60
CA VAL A 21 -16.17 -16.75 -2.17
C VAL A 21 -16.57 -18.18 -1.82
N ARG A 22 -15.62 -18.97 -1.32
CA ARG A 22 -15.80 -20.38 -0.94
C ARG A 22 -15.53 -20.68 0.54
N TRP A 23 -14.88 -19.77 1.26
CA TRP A 23 -14.61 -19.90 2.68
C TRP A 23 -14.65 -18.53 3.36
N ILE A 24 -15.18 -18.48 4.59
CA ILE A 24 -15.08 -17.33 5.49
C ILE A 24 -14.83 -17.90 6.89
N GLY A 25 -13.74 -17.51 7.54
CA GLY A 25 -13.43 -17.96 8.90
C GLY A 25 -11.94 -18.09 9.19
N SER A 26 -11.61 -18.51 10.40
CA SER A 26 -10.22 -18.72 10.83
C SER A 26 -9.52 -19.85 10.08
N VAL A 27 -8.20 -19.74 9.95
CA VAL A 27 -7.34 -20.73 9.29
C VAL A 27 -6.19 -21.13 10.21
N LYS A 28 -5.48 -22.22 9.87
CA LYS A 28 -4.36 -22.71 10.70
C LYS A 28 -3.05 -22.01 10.41
N PHE A 29 -2.94 -21.41 9.24
CA PHE A 29 -1.71 -20.77 8.76
C PHE A 29 -1.66 -19.26 9.07
N GLY A 30 -2.68 -18.71 9.73
CA GLY A 30 -2.75 -17.30 10.06
C GLY A 30 -3.88 -16.99 11.03
N GLU A 31 -3.66 -15.99 11.88
CA GLU A 31 -4.67 -15.46 12.80
C GLU A 31 -5.66 -14.53 12.06
N GLY A 32 -6.79 -14.23 12.69
CA GLY A 32 -7.85 -13.41 12.11
C GLY A 32 -8.87 -14.20 11.28
N GLU A 33 -9.77 -13.47 10.62
CA GLU A 33 -10.80 -14.02 9.73
C GLU A 33 -10.34 -13.94 8.27
N TRP A 34 -10.44 -15.07 7.56
CA TRP A 34 -9.97 -15.21 6.20
C TRP A 34 -11.12 -15.54 5.26
N VAL A 35 -11.03 -14.98 4.06
CA VAL A 35 -11.89 -15.28 2.92
C VAL A 35 -11.10 -16.13 1.94
N GLY A 36 -11.57 -17.34 1.67
CA GLY A 36 -11.04 -18.20 0.62
C GLY A 36 -11.83 -18.00 -0.67
N LEU A 37 -11.14 -17.75 -1.78
CA LEU A 37 -11.74 -17.60 -3.11
C LEU A 37 -11.33 -18.74 -4.03
N GLU A 38 -12.26 -19.12 -4.88
CA GLU A 38 -12.00 -19.86 -6.11
C GLU A 38 -11.97 -18.85 -7.27
N LEU A 39 -10.81 -18.66 -7.88
CA LEU A 39 -10.66 -17.85 -9.09
C LEU A 39 -11.19 -18.61 -10.31
N GLU A 40 -11.72 -17.89 -11.29
CA GLU A 40 -12.17 -18.50 -12.55
C GLU A 40 -10.98 -19.01 -13.39
N GLU A 41 -9.84 -18.29 -13.34
CA GLU A 41 -8.61 -18.64 -14.05
C GLU A 41 -7.59 -19.34 -13.14
N ALA A 42 -6.78 -20.22 -13.74
CA ALA A 42 -5.71 -21.00 -13.08
C ALA A 42 -4.50 -20.14 -12.68
N SER A 43 -4.73 -19.18 -11.79
CA SER A 43 -3.75 -18.20 -11.35
C SER A 43 -3.75 -17.93 -9.84
N GLY A 44 -4.45 -18.77 -9.10
CA GLY A 44 -4.38 -18.90 -7.65
C GLY A 44 -3.19 -19.75 -7.18
N MET A 45 -3.13 -19.97 -5.88
CA MET A 45 -1.97 -20.55 -5.19
C MET A 45 -2.18 -22.04 -4.83
N HIS A 46 -3.41 -22.49 -4.67
CA HIS A 46 -3.73 -23.84 -4.19
C HIS A 46 -5.04 -24.38 -4.82
N ASP A 47 -5.47 -25.56 -4.39
CA ASP A 47 -6.71 -26.26 -4.81
C ASP A 47 -7.82 -26.17 -3.73
N GLY A 48 -7.68 -25.20 -2.82
CA GLY A 48 -8.50 -25.04 -1.62
C GLY A 48 -7.94 -25.72 -0.36
N SER A 49 -6.79 -26.40 -0.46
CA SER A 49 -6.01 -26.89 0.68
C SER A 49 -4.72 -26.09 0.88
N VAL A 50 -4.36 -25.78 2.13
CA VAL A 50 -3.09 -25.10 2.45
C VAL A 50 -2.35 -25.91 3.51
N LEU A 51 -1.07 -26.23 3.23
CA LEU A 51 -0.21 -27.05 4.10
C LEU A 51 -0.87 -28.38 4.52
N GLY A 52 -1.58 -29.03 3.59
CA GLY A 52 -2.26 -30.31 3.83
C GLY A 52 -3.56 -30.21 4.65
N THR A 53 -3.98 -29.02 5.05
CA THR A 53 -5.29 -28.80 5.68
C THR A 53 -6.30 -28.36 4.61
N PRO A 54 -7.41 -29.11 4.39
CA PRO A 54 -8.44 -28.71 3.46
C PRO A 54 -9.36 -27.66 4.09
N TYR A 55 -9.71 -26.61 3.33
CA TYR A 55 -10.66 -25.57 3.74
C TYR A 55 -11.86 -25.53 2.79
N PHE A 56 -11.60 -25.44 1.49
CA PHE A 56 -12.58 -25.57 0.43
C PHE A 56 -11.99 -26.42 -0.70
N ARG A 57 -12.74 -26.66 -1.77
CA ARG A 57 -12.27 -27.41 -2.94
C ARG A 57 -12.42 -26.56 -4.19
N CYS A 58 -11.38 -26.51 -5.01
CA CYS A 58 -11.38 -25.93 -6.35
C CYS A 58 -10.33 -26.64 -7.22
N ALA A 59 -10.23 -26.26 -8.50
CA ALA A 59 -9.19 -26.79 -9.38
C ALA A 59 -7.77 -26.36 -8.92
N PRO A 60 -6.71 -27.13 -9.24
CA PRO A 60 -5.35 -26.77 -8.90
C PRO A 60 -4.97 -25.38 -9.45
N LYS A 61 -4.41 -24.53 -8.58
CA LYS A 61 -4.08 -23.12 -8.88
C LYS A 61 -5.31 -22.24 -9.09
N HIS A 62 -6.45 -22.52 -8.47
CA HIS A 62 -7.61 -21.61 -8.47
C HIS A 62 -7.86 -21.00 -7.08
N GLY A 63 -7.38 -21.64 -6.01
CA GLY A 63 -7.60 -21.20 -4.64
C GLY A 63 -6.69 -20.05 -4.25
N VAL A 64 -7.26 -19.01 -3.63
CA VAL A 64 -6.52 -17.96 -2.92
C VAL A 64 -7.17 -17.67 -1.57
N PHE A 65 -6.38 -17.17 -0.62
CA PHE A 65 -6.86 -16.68 0.67
C PHE A 65 -6.49 -15.21 0.84
N ALA A 66 -7.43 -14.42 1.34
CA ALA A 66 -7.24 -13.02 1.72
C ALA A 66 -7.92 -12.77 3.07
N LEU A 67 -7.34 -11.92 3.93
CA LEU A 67 -8.04 -11.53 5.17
C LEU A 67 -9.29 -10.70 4.84
N THR A 68 -10.34 -10.86 5.64
CA THR A 68 -11.60 -10.13 5.48
C THR A 68 -11.36 -8.61 5.41
N ASP A 69 -10.43 -8.09 6.20
CA ASP A 69 -10.08 -6.65 6.25
C ASP A 69 -9.49 -6.09 4.94
N TYR A 70 -8.93 -6.95 4.08
CA TYR A 70 -8.36 -6.57 2.78
C TYR A 70 -9.29 -6.87 1.61
N PHE A 71 -10.49 -7.36 1.92
CA PHE A 71 -11.44 -7.81 0.92
C PHE A 71 -12.42 -6.69 0.56
N ARG A 72 -12.04 -5.83 -0.39
CA ARG A 72 -12.99 -4.87 -0.96
C ARG A 72 -13.83 -5.56 -2.03
N CYS A 73 -15.06 -5.92 -1.68
CA CYS A 73 -16.01 -6.41 -2.66
C CYS A 73 -16.50 -5.23 -3.51
N PHE A 74 -16.17 -5.22 -4.80
CA PHE A 74 -16.92 -4.43 -5.76
C PHE A 74 -18.22 -5.18 -6.04
N ALA A 75 -19.33 -4.70 -5.49
CA ALA A 75 -20.64 -5.17 -5.93
C ALA A 75 -20.78 -4.93 -7.44
N THR A 76 -21.42 -5.89 -8.10
CA THR A 76 -21.69 -6.04 -9.53
C THR A 76 -21.81 -4.73 -10.33
N LEU A 77 -21.24 -4.74 -11.54
CA LEU A 77 -21.55 -3.80 -12.63
C LEU A 77 -23.08 -3.59 -12.72
N GLY A 78 -23.53 -2.40 -12.33
CA GLY A 78 -24.95 -2.07 -12.25
C GLY A 78 -25.17 -0.67 -11.68
N ASP A 79 -25.10 0.30 -12.58
CA ASP A 79 -25.53 1.70 -12.50
C ASP A 79 -24.75 2.73 -11.67
N ALA A 80 -24.76 3.92 -12.27
CA ALA A 80 -23.86 5.03 -12.07
C ALA A 80 -24.27 6.00 -10.94
N ALA A 81 -23.33 6.91 -10.67
CA ALA A 81 -23.47 8.25 -10.11
C ALA A 81 -23.31 8.44 -8.59
N ALA A 82 -22.31 9.28 -8.29
CA ALA A 82 -22.28 10.36 -7.31
C ALA A 82 -22.68 10.08 -5.84
N ALA A 83 -21.69 10.22 -4.95
CA ALA A 83 -21.58 11.32 -3.98
C ALA A 83 -20.79 10.86 -2.74
N ALA A 84 -19.85 11.70 -2.30
CA ALA A 84 -19.24 11.57 -0.98
C ALA A 84 -20.29 11.82 0.13
N PRO A 85 -20.06 11.29 1.33
CA PRO A 85 -19.94 12.21 2.46
C PRO A 85 -18.85 11.84 3.48
N ALA A 86 -18.71 12.76 4.43
CA ALA A 86 -17.58 13.01 5.29
C ALA A 86 -17.48 12.15 6.56
N ALA A 87 -16.24 12.10 7.05
CA ALA A 87 -15.69 11.90 8.40
C ALA A 87 -16.60 11.52 9.58
N SER A 88 -16.13 10.54 10.35
CA SER A 88 -16.18 10.54 11.82
C SER A 88 -14.88 9.95 12.40
N ALA A 89 -14.26 10.65 13.34
CA ALA A 89 -12.99 10.31 13.98
C ALA A 89 -13.09 9.10 14.94
N PRO A 90 -12.00 8.36 15.22
CA PRO A 90 -11.95 7.43 16.35
C PRO A 90 -11.17 7.98 17.57
N ALA A 91 -11.60 7.55 18.75
CA ALA A 91 -11.05 7.80 20.09
C ALA A 91 -9.77 6.96 20.38
N PRO A 92 -9.06 7.16 21.51
CA PRO A 92 -7.63 6.87 21.62
C PRO A 92 -7.30 5.38 21.85
N ALA A 93 -6.10 4.99 21.42
CA ALA A 93 -5.55 3.64 21.56
C ALA A 93 -5.15 3.31 23.01
N PRO A 94 -5.34 2.06 23.49
CA PRO A 94 -4.69 1.59 24.70
C PRO A 94 -3.23 1.21 24.40
N SER A 95 -2.31 1.77 25.17
CA SER A 95 -0.90 1.36 25.25
C SER A 95 -0.78 0.03 25.99
N ALA A 96 -0.10 -0.95 25.39
CA ALA A 96 0.25 -2.22 26.04
C ALA A 96 1.77 -2.29 26.35
N PRO A 97 2.17 -2.91 27.48
CA PRO A 97 3.56 -2.99 27.91
C PRO A 97 4.33 -4.15 27.27
N GLY A 98 5.65 -3.99 27.25
CA GLY A 98 6.59 -4.82 26.54
C GLY A 98 6.85 -6.22 27.11
N GLY A 99 7.35 -7.08 26.23
CA GLY A 99 7.97 -8.37 26.51
C GLY A 99 8.54 -8.92 25.21
N ALA A 100 9.85 -9.15 25.16
CA ALA A 100 10.56 -9.59 23.96
C ALA A 100 10.25 -11.07 23.65
N ALA A 101 9.74 -11.32 22.45
CA ALA A 101 9.62 -12.64 21.82
C ALA A 101 10.11 -12.51 20.37
N GLY A 102 10.78 -13.55 19.84
CA GLY A 102 11.42 -13.55 18.51
C GLY A 102 10.49 -13.00 17.42
N GLU A 103 11.02 -12.12 16.57
CA GLU A 103 10.24 -11.34 15.61
C GLU A 103 9.49 -12.26 14.63
N CYS A 104 8.19 -12.43 14.88
CA CYS A 104 7.29 -13.05 13.93
C CYS A 104 7.18 -12.13 12.71
N LEU A 105 7.63 -12.62 11.55
CA LEU A 105 7.61 -11.84 10.31
C LEU A 105 6.24 -11.91 9.67
N HIS A 106 5.46 -10.86 9.85
CA HIS A 106 4.13 -10.72 9.24
C HIS A 106 4.23 -9.94 7.92
N PHE A 107 3.41 -10.31 6.94
CA PHE A 107 3.22 -9.47 5.76
C PHE A 107 2.48 -8.19 6.17
N ILE A 108 2.74 -7.08 5.46
CA ILE A 108 2.05 -5.81 5.69
C ILE A 108 1.23 -5.49 4.45
N CYS A 109 -0.09 -5.48 4.62
CA CYS A 109 -0.99 -4.85 3.67
C CYS A 109 -1.59 -3.61 4.34
N ALA A 110 -1.45 -2.46 3.69
CA ALA A 110 -1.92 -1.19 4.22
C ALA A 110 -2.88 -0.58 3.18
N PRO A 111 -4.12 -0.19 3.56
CA PRO A 111 -5.00 0.53 2.63
C PRO A 111 -4.33 1.84 2.20
N ALA A 112 -4.72 2.39 1.05
CA ALA A 112 -4.20 3.69 0.59
C ALA A 112 -4.39 4.82 1.63
N ALA A 113 -5.47 4.76 2.42
CA ALA A 113 -5.68 5.68 3.55
C ALA A 113 -4.60 5.60 4.63
N SER A 114 -3.82 4.52 4.69
CA SER A 114 -2.68 4.41 5.59
C SER A 114 -1.48 5.25 5.21
N VAL A 115 -1.44 5.75 3.97
CA VAL A 115 -0.44 6.71 3.48
C VAL A 115 -1.04 8.09 3.23
N ALA A 116 -2.21 8.38 3.81
CA ALA A 116 -2.88 9.66 3.66
C ALA A 116 -2.02 10.83 4.18
N MET A 117 -2.14 11.97 3.51
CA MET A 117 -1.34 13.17 3.76
C MET A 117 -1.39 13.70 5.20
N ASP A 118 -2.54 13.58 5.85
CA ASP A 118 -2.77 14.00 7.24
C ASP A 118 -2.07 13.10 8.28
N ARG A 119 -1.63 11.91 7.87
CA ARG A 119 -0.88 10.97 8.72
C ARG A 119 0.63 11.17 8.65
N LEU A 120 1.12 11.99 7.73
CA LEU A 120 2.55 12.25 7.59
C LEU A 120 3.02 13.17 8.72
N ILE A 121 4.14 12.81 9.34
CA ILE A 121 4.75 13.61 10.40
C ILE A 121 5.71 14.60 9.77
N SER A 122 5.47 15.90 9.97
CA SER A 122 6.35 16.96 9.49
C SER A 122 7.74 16.85 10.12
N LYS A 123 8.77 17.04 9.28
CA LYS A 123 10.18 17.14 9.67
C LYS A 123 10.64 18.60 9.78
N GLY A 124 9.75 19.55 9.57
CA GLY A 124 10.08 20.96 9.43
C GLY A 124 10.72 21.31 8.08
N PRO A 125 11.17 22.58 7.92
CA PRO A 125 11.81 23.04 6.70
C PRO A 125 13.10 22.28 6.41
N ARG A 126 13.35 21.99 5.14
CA ARG A 126 14.60 21.40 4.66
C ARG A 126 15.74 22.40 4.79
N GLN A 127 16.79 22.01 5.52
CA GLN A 127 17.99 22.83 5.70
C GLN A 127 18.90 22.85 4.47
N ASP A 128 18.79 21.83 3.61
CA ASP A 128 19.53 21.67 2.36
C ASP A 128 18.86 22.35 1.16
N ALA A 129 17.75 23.06 1.37
CA ALA A 129 17.04 23.76 0.31
C ALA A 129 17.78 25.01 -0.16
N ASP A 130 17.92 25.15 -1.48
CA ASP A 130 18.49 26.32 -2.15
C ASP A 130 17.45 27.11 -2.96
N LYS A 131 16.19 26.64 -2.97
CA LYS A 131 15.04 27.33 -3.57
C LYS A 131 13.78 27.15 -2.71
N GLY A 132 13.20 28.26 -2.26
CA GLY A 132 12.04 28.26 -1.38
C GLY A 132 12.35 27.70 0.01
N SER A 133 11.30 27.36 0.77
CA SER A 133 11.41 26.76 2.10
C SER A 133 10.60 25.46 2.17
N PRO A 134 10.96 24.44 1.37
CA PRO A 134 10.18 23.21 1.30
C PRO A 134 10.17 22.51 2.67
N VAL A 135 8.99 22.07 3.10
CA VAL A 135 8.79 21.29 4.32
C VAL A 135 8.57 19.85 3.91
N ALA A 136 9.37 18.94 4.46
CA ALA A 136 9.20 17.51 4.23
C ALA A 136 8.37 16.89 5.35
N ALA A 137 7.54 15.90 5.02
CA ALA A 137 6.85 15.07 6.00
C ALA A 137 6.97 13.60 5.60
N SER A 138 6.90 12.68 6.56
CA SER A 138 6.96 11.25 6.26
C SER A 138 6.21 10.38 7.25
N LEU A 139 5.83 9.20 6.79
CA LEU A 139 5.26 8.13 7.58
C LEU A 139 5.99 6.82 7.26
N PRO A 140 6.89 6.32 8.13
CA PRO A 140 7.46 4.99 7.97
C PRO A 140 6.37 3.93 8.21
N ILE A 141 6.26 2.96 7.31
CA ILE A 141 5.30 1.84 7.42
C ILE A 141 6.02 0.54 7.74
N TYR A 142 7.19 0.33 7.15
CA TYR A 142 7.97 -0.88 7.34
C TYR A 142 9.45 -0.55 7.33
N LYS A 143 10.20 -1.24 8.19
CA LYS A 143 11.66 -1.20 8.19
C LYS A 143 12.19 -2.54 8.67
N GLN A 144 12.90 -3.24 7.81
CA GLN A 144 13.62 -4.46 8.16
C GLN A 144 14.84 -4.65 7.26
N GLY A 145 16.02 -4.81 7.88
CA GLY A 145 17.27 -4.94 7.14
C GLY A 145 17.48 -3.78 6.15
N PRO A 146 17.76 -4.05 4.86
CA PRO A 146 17.95 -3.01 3.84
C PRO A 146 16.64 -2.42 3.32
N ALA A 147 15.49 -2.99 3.67
CA ALA A 147 14.19 -2.56 3.17
C ALA A 147 13.54 -1.55 4.12
N SER A 148 13.07 -0.46 3.54
CA SER A 148 12.26 0.54 4.24
C SER A 148 11.16 0.99 3.28
N PHE A 149 9.92 0.96 3.75
CA PHE A 149 8.75 1.44 3.00
C PHE A 149 7.95 2.42 3.84
N GLY A 150 7.33 3.37 3.16
CA GLY A 150 6.54 4.41 3.80
C GLY A 150 6.02 5.40 2.77
N ALA A 151 5.43 6.48 3.25
CA ALA A 151 5.04 7.61 2.45
C ALA A 151 5.85 8.85 2.84
N TRP A 152 6.00 9.75 1.90
CA TRP A 152 6.58 11.05 2.13
C TRP A 152 5.89 12.09 1.26
N SER A 153 5.96 13.33 1.71
CA SER A 153 5.55 14.51 0.97
C SER A 153 6.57 15.60 1.18
N CYS A 154 6.61 16.55 0.24
CA CYS A 154 7.43 17.72 0.39
C CYS A 154 6.76 18.87 -0.34
N THR A 155 6.59 20.01 0.32
CA THR A 155 5.98 21.20 -0.30
C THR A 155 6.91 21.76 -1.38
N PRO A 156 6.40 22.62 -2.29
CA PRO A 156 7.20 23.21 -3.37
C PRO A 156 8.51 23.85 -2.91
N GLY A 157 9.55 23.68 -3.73
CA GLY A 157 10.91 24.12 -3.45
C GLY A 157 11.96 23.31 -4.22
N GLY A 158 13.24 23.61 -4.02
CA GLY A 158 14.33 22.90 -4.69
C GLY A 158 15.52 22.66 -3.78
N PHE A 159 16.21 21.53 -4.01
CA PHE A 159 17.37 21.09 -3.24
C PHE A 159 18.23 20.10 -4.05
N PRO A 160 19.56 20.10 -3.83
CA PRO A 160 20.46 19.11 -4.42
C PRO A 160 20.42 17.78 -3.64
N VAL A 161 20.77 16.69 -4.32
CA VAL A 161 21.02 15.38 -3.72
C VAL A 161 22.37 14.87 -4.18
N ALA A 162 23.26 14.61 -3.23
CA ALA A 162 24.59 14.07 -3.51
C ALA A 162 24.68 12.61 -3.07
N SER A 163 25.04 11.72 -4.00
CA SER A 163 25.42 10.33 -3.77
C SER A 163 24.48 9.58 -2.82
N ARG A 164 23.29 9.23 -3.34
CA ARG A 164 22.28 8.48 -2.59
C ARG A 164 22.85 7.21 -1.96
N LYS A 165 22.56 6.99 -0.68
CA LYS A 165 23.04 5.80 0.05
C LYS A 165 22.24 4.54 -0.26
N THR A 166 20.98 4.71 -0.69
CA THR A 166 20.06 3.64 -1.06
C THR A 166 19.39 3.95 -2.40
N THR A 167 18.97 2.89 -3.09
CA THR A 167 18.02 3.03 -4.21
C THR A 167 16.66 3.41 -3.63
N GLU A 168 16.06 4.48 -4.13
CA GLU A 168 14.69 4.86 -3.82
C GLU A 168 13.80 4.54 -5.01
N ILE A 169 12.66 3.92 -4.75
CA ILE A 169 11.63 3.64 -5.74
C ILE A 169 10.32 4.15 -5.15
N PHE A 170 9.60 4.99 -5.88
CA PHE A 170 8.33 5.52 -5.42
C PHE A 170 7.37 5.74 -6.58
N TYR A 171 6.09 5.66 -6.25
CA TYR A 171 4.98 5.95 -7.13
C TYR A 171 4.36 7.27 -6.68
N ILE A 172 4.16 8.21 -7.62
CA ILE A 172 3.64 9.54 -7.29
C ILE A 172 2.13 9.47 -7.13
N LEU A 173 1.63 9.73 -5.93
CA LEU A 173 0.19 9.78 -5.63
C LEU A 173 -0.43 11.13 -6.05
N GLU A 174 0.28 12.22 -5.79
CA GLU A 174 -0.13 13.59 -6.10
C GLU A 174 1.12 14.46 -6.32
N GLY A 175 0.96 15.55 -7.06
CA GLY A 175 2.00 16.56 -7.26
C GLY A 175 2.70 16.44 -8.61
N GLU A 176 3.63 17.35 -8.83
CA GLU A 176 4.48 17.38 -10.02
C GLU A 176 5.81 18.08 -9.75
N GLY A 177 6.82 17.74 -10.55
CA GLY A 177 8.11 18.38 -10.47
C GLY A 177 9.11 17.85 -11.47
N VAL A 178 10.38 18.20 -11.23
CA VAL A 178 11.49 17.89 -12.11
C VAL A 178 12.62 17.28 -11.29
N LEU A 179 13.17 16.19 -11.80
CA LEU A 179 14.43 15.62 -11.37
C LEU A 179 15.49 15.91 -12.43
N THR A 180 16.60 16.54 -12.05
CA THR A 180 17.70 16.81 -12.97
C THR A 180 18.90 15.95 -12.59
N ASP A 181 19.39 15.14 -13.52
CA ASP A 181 20.60 14.33 -13.35
C ASP A 181 21.85 15.21 -13.19
N ALA A 182 22.93 14.62 -12.69
CA ALA A 182 24.21 15.32 -12.53
C ALA A 182 24.79 15.86 -13.86
N ASP A 183 24.38 15.30 -15.01
CA ASP A 183 24.77 15.77 -16.34
C ASP A 183 23.87 16.90 -16.88
N GLY A 184 22.83 17.30 -16.13
CA GLY A 184 21.87 18.34 -16.50
C GLY A 184 20.62 17.83 -17.21
N THR A 185 20.48 16.52 -17.46
CA THR A 185 19.27 15.95 -18.07
C THR A 185 18.08 16.08 -17.13
N ALA A 186 17.02 16.75 -17.57
CA ALA A 186 15.82 17.00 -16.78
C ALA A 186 14.69 16.02 -17.13
N HIS A 187 14.06 15.48 -16.10
CA HIS A 187 12.94 14.53 -16.19
C HIS A 187 11.76 15.06 -15.40
N CYS A 188 10.65 15.35 -16.07
CA CYS A 188 9.40 15.73 -15.42
C CYS A 188 8.70 14.48 -14.87
N TRP A 189 8.14 14.59 -13.67
CA TRP A 189 7.30 13.57 -13.05
C TRP A 189 5.99 14.20 -12.57
N ARG A 190 4.93 13.40 -12.53
CA ARG A 190 3.60 13.78 -12.05
C ARG A 190 2.88 12.60 -11.40
N ALA A 191 1.72 12.87 -10.80
CA ALA A 191 0.82 11.83 -10.28
C ALA A 191 0.59 10.71 -11.32
N GLY A 192 0.79 9.46 -10.90
CA GLY A 192 0.72 8.27 -11.75
C GLY A 192 2.07 7.75 -12.25
N ASP A 193 3.16 8.50 -12.10
CA ASP A 193 4.48 8.07 -12.54
C ASP A 193 5.18 7.20 -11.49
N PHE A 194 5.99 6.26 -11.98
CA PHE A 194 7.01 5.57 -11.17
C PHE A 194 8.36 6.25 -11.36
N VAL A 195 9.04 6.51 -10.25
CA VAL A 195 10.36 7.12 -10.23
C VAL A 195 11.34 6.22 -9.51
N VAL A 196 12.53 6.06 -10.09
CA VAL A 196 13.62 5.26 -9.54
C VAL A 196 14.86 6.15 -9.44
N LEU A 197 15.41 6.29 -8.23
CA LEU A 197 16.68 6.95 -7.98
C LEU A 197 17.70 5.90 -7.51
N PRO A 198 18.62 5.44 -8.37
CA PRO A 198 19.59 4.41 -8.01
C PRO A 198 20.48 4.80 -6.84
N LYS A 199 20.95 3.81 -6.07
CA LYS A 199 22.08 4.01 -5.14
C LYS A 199 23.26 4.64 -5.88
N GLY A 200 23.84 5.69 -5.31
CA GLY A 200 24.92 6.46 -5.91
C GLY A 200 24.45 7.61 -6.81
N TRP A 201 23.17 7.66 -7.19
CA TRP A 201 22.62 8.76 -7.97
C TRP A 201 22.84 10.10 -7.27
N SER A 202 23.15 11.12 -8.08
CA SER A 202 23.29 12.51 -7.67
C SER A 202 22.55 13.38 -8.68
N GLY A 203 21.97 14.47 -8.21
CA GLY A 203 21.17 15.35 -9.05
C GLY A 203 20.44 16.40 -8.23
N ARG A 204 19.32 16.87 -8.75
CA ARG A 204 18.54 17.95 -8.17
C ARG A 204 17.06 17.63 -8.20
N TRP A 205 16.37 18.02 -7.13
CA TRP A 205 14.91 18.06 -7.07
C TRP A 205 14.40 19.49 -7.22
N ASP A 206 13.37 19.65 -8.05
CA ASP A 206 12.53 20.84 -8.12
C ASP A 206 11.07 20.40 -8.01
N ILE A 207 10.46 20.59 -6.84
CA ILE A 207 9.06 20.27 -6.56
C ILE A 207 8.23 21.50 -6.90
N LEU A 208 7.23 21.34 -7.77
CA LEU A 208 6.42 22.43 -8.29
C LEU A 208 5.03 22.48 -7.63
N LYS A 209 4.42 21.32 -7.37
CA LYS A 209 3.11 21.18 -6.75
C LYS A 209 3.09 20.05 -5.75
#